data_AF-A0A7S1VJV5-F1
#
_entry.id   AF-A0A7S1VJV5-F1
#
_cell.length_a   1.000
_cell.length_b   1.000
_cell.length_c   1.000
_cell.angle_alpha   90.00
_cell.angle_beta   90.00
_cell.angle_gamma   90.00
#
_symmetry.space_group_name_H-M   'P 1'
#
loop_
_entity.id
_entity.type
_entity.pdbx_description
1 polymer ?
#
loop_
_entity_poly.entity_id
_entity_poly.type
_entity_poly.pdbx_seq_one_letter_code
_entity_poly.pdbx_strand_id
1 'polypeptide(L)'
;WAMPDLVVVDGGVGQLGAALKGMAKANVFPASSAVDEAETEASGSTEDDMRIIEEDAEHAFSRQLERATSVSICSLAKNQEQVYGVGSKKALNNSPDSPALLLLRSLRDESHRFALNNHRRRRSKKGLNL
;
A
#
# COMPACT_ATOMS: atom_id res chain seq x y z
N TRP A 1 4.29 16.62 9.27
CA TRP A 1 2.84 16.51 9.04
C TRP A 1 2.34 15.33 9.85
N ALA A 2 1.09 15.33 10.31
CA ALA A 2 0.53 14.19 11.05
C ALA A 2 0.36 12.99 10.11
N MET A 3 0.38 11.77 10.65
CA MET A 3 0.16 10.55 9.86
C MET A 3 -1.30 10.51 9.36
N PRO A 4 -1.56 10.16 8.09
CA PRO A 4 -2.92 10.03 7.60
C PRO A 4 -3.56 8.74 8.10
N ASP A 5 -4.89 8.75 8.25
CA ASP A 5 -5.65 7.54 8.62
C ASP A 5 -5.77 6.55 7.45
N LEU A 6 -5.73 7.05 6.21
CA LEU A 6 -5.88 6.28 4.98
C LEU A 6 -4.96 6.80 3.86
N VAL A 7 -4.33 5.87 3.16
CA VAL A 7 -3.60 6.11 1.91
C VAL A 7 -4.35 5.44 0.76
N VAL A 8 -4.56 6.19 -0.34
CA VAL A 8 -5.14 5.67 -1.58
C VAL A 8 -4.11 5.76 -2.70
N VAL A 9 -3.88 4.64 -3.39
CA VAL A 9 -2.92 4.55 -4.51
C VAL A 9 -3.66 4.58 -5.86
N ASP A 10 -3.26 5.50 -6.75
CA ASP A 10 -3.77 5.62 -8.13
C ASP A 10 -3.18 4.54 -9.06
N GLY A 11 -3.61 3.30 -8.83
CA GLY A 11 -3.29 2.17 -9.69
C GLY A 11 -3.69 0.82 -9.12
N GLY A 12 -3.38 -0.24 -9.88
CA GLY A 12 -3.72 -1.62 -9.50
C GLY A 12 -2.73 -2.26 -8.52
N VAL A 13 -2.85 -3.58 -8.37
CA VAL A 13 -2.10 -4.43 -7.42
C VAL A 13 -0.58 -4.21 -7.49
N GLY A 14 -0.01 -4.03 -8.68
CA GLY A 14 1.43 -3.79 -8.84
C GLY A 14 1.90 -2.49 -8.16
N GLN A 15 1.10 -1.43 -8.24
CA GLN A 15 1.42 -0.17 -7.57
C GLN A 15 1.15 -0.23 -6.07
N LEU A 16 0.11 -0.96 -5.65
CA LEU A 16 -0.11 -1.26 -4.23
C LEU A 16 1.11 -1.96 -3.63
N GLY A 17 1.67 -2.97 -4.31
CA GLY A 17 2.89 -3.65 -3.89
C GLY A 17 4.11 -2.72 -3.81
N ALA A 18 4.24 -1.78 -4.76
CA ALA A 18 5.30 -0.78 -4.72
C ALA A 18 5.14 0.19 -3.53
N ALA A 19 3.91 0.62 -3.24
CA ALA A 19 3.59 1.47 -2.10
C ALA A 19 3.90 0.78 -0.77
N LEU A 20 3.51 -0.49 -0.61
CA LEU A 20 3.81 -1.30 0.59
C LEU A 20 5.32 -1.43 0.83
N LYS A 21 6.12 -1.65 -0.21
CA LYS A 21 7.59 -1.65 -0.10
C LYS A 21 8.14 -0.29 0.35
N GLY A 22 7.53 0.81 -0.10
CA GLY A 22 7.88 2.17 0.34
C GLY A 22 7.53 2.42 1.80
N MET A 23 6.34 1.98 2.24
CA MET A 23 5.89 2.07 3.63
C MET A 23 6.84 1.32 4.57
N ALA A 24 7.20 0.08 4.23
CA ALA A 24 8.13 -0.72 5.02
C ALA A 24 9.49 -0.04 5.20
N LYS A 25 10.04 0.58 4.15
CA LYS A 25 11.27 1.39 4.22
C LYS A 25 11.13 2.62 5.12
N ALA A 26 9.92 3.15 5.26
CA ALA A 26 9.59 4.27 6.13
C ALA A 26 9.18 3.84 7.56
N ASN A 27 9.28 2.55 7.90
CA ASN A 27 8.79 1.97 9.15
C ASN A 27 7.29 2.24 9.41
N VAL A 28 6.52 2.34 8.32
CA VAL A 28 5.05 2.44 8.33
C VAL A 28 4.51 1.12 7.82
N PHE A 29 3.47 0.60 8.47
CA PHE A 29 2.91 -0.70 8.15
C PHE A 29 1.42 -0.56 7.84
N PRO A 30 0.86 -1.41 6.97
CA PRO A 30 -0.56 -1.40 6.73
C PRO A 30 -1.33 -1.81 7.99
N ALA A 31 -2.39 -1.08 8.33
CA ALA A 31 -3.23 -1.38 9.50
C ALA A 31 -4.01 -2.70 9.37
N SER A 32 -4.19 -3.20 8.14
CA SER A 32 -4.87 -4.45 7.84
C SER A 32 -3.86 -5.51 7.39
N SER A 33 -3.31 -6.25 8.34
CA SER A 33 -2.79 -7.60 8.14
C SER A 33 -3.91 -8.64 8.06
N ALA A 34 -5.17 -8.24 8.26
CA ALA A 34 -6.34 -9.11 8.38
C ALA A 34 -7.18 -9.12 7.09
N VAL A 35 -6.73 -9.88 6.10
CA VAL A 35 -7.65 -10.58 5.18
C VAL A 35 -7.04 -11.95 4.93
N ASP A 36 -7.54 -12.88 5.74
CA ASP A 36 -7.48 -14.33 5.68
C ASP A 36 -6.11 -15.01 5.76
N GLU A 37 -5.99 -15.73 6.88
CA GLU A 37 -5.30 -17.01 7.06
C GLU A 37 -5.59 -17.98 5.88
N ALA A 38 -4.99 -17.73 4.73
CA ALA A 38 -5.01 -18.64 3.60
C ALA A 38 -3.58 -19.01 3.21
N GLU A 39 -3.24 -20.26 3.54
CA GLU A 39 -2.09 -21.04 3.08
C GLU A 39 -0.74 -20.78 3.76
N THR A 40 -0.54 -21.43 4.90
CA THR A 40 0.78 -21.99 5.25
C THR A 40 0.58 -23.38 5.85
N GLU A 41 0.25 -24.34 4.98
CA GLU A 41 0.70 -25.71 5.20
C GLU A 41 2.08 -25.83 4.52
N ALA A 42 3.13 -25.67 5.31
CA ALA A 42 4.44 -26.21 4.99
C ALA A 42 4.79 -27.22 6.08
N SER A 43 4.68 -28.49 5.71
CA SER A 43 5.15 -29.67 6.45
C SER A 43 6.61 -29.55 6.89
N GLY A 44 6.90 -29.99 8.11
CA GLY A 44 8.13 -29.70 8.85
C GLY A 44 9.39 -30.54 8.58
N SER A 45 10.14 -30.68 9.68
CA SER A 45 11.52 -31.17 9.91
C SER A 45 12.60 -30.09 9.67
N THR A 46 13.46 -29.70 10.61
CA THR A 46 13.97 -30.37 11.83
C THR A 46 14.30 -29.31 12.88
N GLU A 47 13.76 -29.48 14.08
CA GLU A 47 14.08 -28.70 15.28
C GLU A 47 15.42 -29.20 15.83
N ASP A 48 16.46 -28.34 15.95
CA ASP A 48 17.40 -28.35 17.09
C ASP A 48 18.63 -27.41 17.02
N ASP A 49 18.88 -26.67 15.93
CA ASP A 49 20.17 -25.92 15.81
C ASP A 49 20.17 -24.41 16.17
N MET A 50 19.06 -23.77 16.59
CA MET A 50 19.00 -22.28 16.56
C MET A 50 18.92 -21.52 17.89
N ARG A 51 19.30 -22.10 19.04
CA ARG A 51 19.02 -21.48 20.35
C ARG A 51 20.00 -20.45 20.93
N ILE A 52 20.98 -19.91 20.18
CA ILE A 52 21.98 -18.97 20.77
C ILE A 52 22.12 -17.62 20.01
N ILE A 53 21.38 -17.36 18.93
CA ILE A 53 21.48 -16.08 18.17
C ILE A 53 20.14 -15.32 18.09
N GLU A 54 19.07 -15.79 18.74
CA GLU A 54 17.71 -15.28 18.50
C GLU A 54 17.25 -14.19 19.49
N GLU A 55 17.75 -14.15 20.73
CA GLU A 55 17.17 -13.27 21.77
C GLU A 55 17.41 -11.76 21.54
N ASP A 56 18.59 -11.38 21.04
CA ASP A 56 18.92 -9.97 20.77
C ASP A 56 18.23 -9.44 19.50
N ALA A 57 18.08 -10.31 18.49
CA ALA A 57 17.40 -9.99 17.24
C ALA A 57 15.88 -9.86 17.45
N GLU A 58 15.28 -10.75 18.24
CA GLU A 58 13.87 -10.70 18.59
C GLU A 58 13.53 -9.45 19.42
N HIS A 59 14.34 -9.09 20.41
CA HIS A 59 14.11 -7.86 21.18
C HIS A 59 14.27 -6.59 20.36
N ALA A 60 15.24 -6.55 19.43
CA ALA A 60 15.40 -5.42 18.52
C ALA A 60 14.23 -5.32 17.54
N PHE A 61 13.75 -6.45 17.02
CA PHE A 61 12.61 -6.53 16.11
C PHE A 61 11.30 -6.14 16.80
N SER A 62 11.06 -6.62 18.02
CA SER A 62 9.89 -6.24 18.84
C SER A 62 9.88 -4.75 19.17
N ARG A 63 11.03 -4.15 19.55
CA ARG A 63 11.14 -2.69 19.75
C ARG A 63 10.92 -1.89 18.45
N GLN A 64 11.32 -2.45 17.31
CA GLN A 64 11.08 -1.86 16.00
C GLN A 64 9.57 -1.87 15.65
N LEU A 65 8.88 -2.97 15.99
CA LEU A 65 7.44 -3.15 15.82
C LEU A 65 6.63 -2.24 16.77
N GLU A 66 7.07 -2.05 18.01
CA GLU A 66 6.43 -1.12 18.96
C GLU A 66 6.50 0.35 18.50
N ARG A 67 7.45 0.68 17.62
CA ARG A 67 7.58 1.99 16.96
C ARG A 67 6.92 2.05 15.59
N ALA A 68 6.41 0.93 15.08
CA ALA A 68 5.74 0.85 13.80
C ALA A 68 4.45 1.67 13.86
N THR A 69 4.28 2.59 12.90
CA THR A 69 3.01 3.29 12.74
C THR A 69 2.15 2.53 11.74
N SER A 70 0.91 2.24 12.09
CA SER A 70 -0.04 1.55 11.21
C SER A 70 -0.93 2.54 10.46
N VAL A 71 -1.12 2.35 9.15
CA VAL A 71 -1.99 3.18 8.31
C VAL A 71 -2.81 2.31 7.37
N SER A 72 -4.10 2.61 7.19
CA SER A 72 -4.91 1.90 6.20
C SER A 72 -4.46 2.25 4.79
N ILE A 73 -4.42 1.27 3.88
CA ILE A 73 -4.04 1.51 2.49
C ILE A 73 -4.90 0.68 1.54
N CYS A 74 -5.33 1.32 0.44
CA CYS A 74 -5.97 0.64 -0.68
C CYS A 74 -5.47 1.21 -2.01
N SER A 75 -5.76 0.51 -3.10
CA SER A 75 -5.48 0.99 -4.45
C SER A 75 -6.72 0.91 -5.34
N LEU A 76 -6.82 1.83 -6.30
CA LEU A 76 -7.89 1.84 -7.30
C LEU A 76 -7.31 1.59 -8.69
N ALA A 77 -7.57 0.40 -9.24
CA ALA A 77 -7.16 0.06 -10.60
C ALA A 77 -7.97 0.85 -11.63
N LYS A 78 -7.27 1.37 -12.64
CA LYS A 78 -7.87 2.12 -13.76
C LYS A 78 -8.81 1.27 -14.60
N ASN A 79 -8.48 -0.01 -14.77
CA ASN A 79 -9.31 -0.95 -15.53
C ASN A 79 -10.38 -1.53 -14.59
N GLN A 80 -11.64 -1.49 -15.02
CA GLN A 80 -12.80 -2.03 -14.28
C GLN A 80 -13.08 -1.36 -12.92
N GLU A 81 -12.36 -0.30 -12.55
CA GLU A 81 -12.60 0.46 -11.31
C GLU A 81 -12.52 -0.42 -10.07
N GLN A 82 -11.58 -1.36 -10.07
CA GLN A 82 -11.43 -2.35 -9.01
C GLN A 82 -10.58 -1.82 -7.86
N VAL A 83 -11.09 -1.96 -6.64
CA VAL A 83 -10.41 -1.57 -5.40
C VAL A 83 -9.70 -2.77 -4.82
N TYR A 84 -8.41 -2.64 -4.50
CA TYR A 84 -7.62 -3.70 -3.90
C TYR A 84 -7.13 -3.27 -2.51
N GLY A 85 -7.28 -4.17 -1.54
CA GLY A 85 -6.69 -4.06 -0.21
C GLY A 85 -5.35 -4.79 -0.12
N VAL A 86 -4.69 -4.64 1.01
CA VAL A 86 -3.43 -5.36 1.31
C VAL A 86 -3.71 -6.86 1.37
N GLY A 87 -2.82 -7.67 0.78
CA GLY A 87 -2.90 -9.13 0.80
C GLY A 87 -3.98 -9.74 -0.11
N SER A 88 -5.01 -9.00 -0.50
CA SER A 88 -6.10 -9.53 -1.32
C SER A 88 -5.84 -9.40 -2.83
N LYS A 89 -5.97 -10.54 -3.53
CA LYS A 89 -6.04 -10.58 -5.01
C LYS A 89 -7.46 -10.30 -5.54
N LYS A 90 -8.46 -10.30 -4.67
CA LYS A 90 -9.86 -10.08 -5.02
C LYS A 90 -10.22 -8.62 -4.85
N ALA A 91 -10.91 -8.06 -5.84
CA ALA A 91 -11.44 -6.71 -5.75
C ALA A 91 -12.47 -6.60 -4.61
N LEU A 92 -12.41 -5.52 -3.84
CA LEU A 92 -13.28 -5.27 -2.69
C LEU A 92 -14.66 -4.74 -3.08
N ASN A 93 -14.75 -4.04 -4.21
CA ASN A 93 -16.00 -3.44 -4.67
C ASN A 93 -16.86 -4.43 -5.45
N ASN A 94 -18.16 -4.40 -5.17
CA ASN A 94 -19.18 -5.29 -5.76
C ASN A 94 -20.22 -4.53 -6.61
N SER A 95 -20.26 -3.19 -6.52
CA SER A 95 -21.20 -2.34 -7.27
C SER A 95 -20.51 -1.11 -7.87
N PRO A 96 -20.72 -0.83 -9.17
CA PRO A 96 -20.13 0.31 -9.87
C PRO A 96 -20.68 1.67 -9.43
N ASP A 97 -21.86 1.68 -8.80
CA ASP A 97 -22.57 2.89 -8.36
C ASP A 97 -22.49 3.09 -6.85
N SER A 98 -21.69 2.27 -6.16
CA SER A 98 -21.50 2.41 -4.72
C SER A 98 -20.89 3.80 -4.37
N PRO A 99 -21.42 4.51 -3.36
CA PRO A 99 -20.90 5.82 -2.98
C PRO A 99 -19.40 5.82 -2.66
N ALA A 100 -18.90 4.74 -2.05
CA ALA A 100 -17.48 4.56 -1.75
C ALA A 100 -16.62 4.53 -3.03
N LEU A 101 -17.06 3.80 -4.07
CA LEU A 101 -16.33 3.74 -5.33
C LEU A 101 -16.37 5.08 -6.08
N LEU A 102 -17.51 5.78 -6.06
CA LEU A 102 -17.62 7.11 -6.65
C LEU A 102 -16.67 8.11 -5.97
N LEU A 103 -16.54 8.05 -4.64
CA LEU A 103 -15.57 8.83 -3.89
C LEU A 103 -14.13 8.51 -4.32
N LEU A 104 -13.77 7.23 -4.36
CA LEU A 104 -12.42 6.81 -4.75
C LEU A 104 -12.07 7.22 -6.20
N ARG A 105 -13.04 7.14 -7.12
CA ARG A 105 -12.88 7.65 -8.49
C ARG A 105 -12.61 9.15 -8.50
N SER A 106 -13.38 9.93 -7.75
CA SER A 106 -13.17 11.39 -7.65
C SER A 106 -11.79 11.74 -7.10
N LEU A 107 -11.33 11.04 -6.04
CA LEU A 107 -9.99 11.23 -5.47
C LEU A 107 -8.89 10.90 -6.48
N ARG A 108 -9.07 9.82 -7.25
CA ARG A 108 -8.14 9.42 -8.30
C ARG A 108 -8.09 10.45 -9.41
N ASP A 109 -9.24 10.91 -9.89
CA ASP A 109 -9.33 11.88 -10.98
C ASP A 109 -8.65 13.20 -10.60
N GLU A 110 -8.84 13.65 -9.35
CA GLU A 110 -8.17 14.84 -8.83
C GLU A 110 -6.65 14.64 -8.71
N SER A 111 -6.21 13.48 -8.22
CA SER A 111 -4.79 13.13 -8.12
C SER A 111 -4.13 13.09 -9.51
N HIS A 112 -4.80 12.48 -10.49
CA HIS A 112 -4.35 12.40 -11.87
C HIS A 112 -4.31 13.78 -12.54
N ARG A 113 -5.35 14.59 -12.35
CA ARG A 113 -5.44 15.97 -12.84
C ARG A 113 -4.29 16.82 -12.29
N PHE A 114 -4.00 16.71 -11.00
CA PHE A 114 -2.90 17.43 -10.36
C PHE A 114 -1.55 17.04 -10.96
N ALA A 115 -1.29 15.73 -11.10
CA ALA A 115 -0.05 15.22 -11.68
C ALA A 115 0.15 15.70 -13.14
N LEU A 116 -0.88 15.59 -13.98
CA LEU A 116 -0.84 16.03 -15.38
C LEU A 116 -0.62 17.53 -15.53
N ASN A 117 -1.31 18.35 -14.72
CA ASN A 117 -1.17 19.80 -14.76
C ASN A 117 0.24 20.26 -14.38
N ASN A 118 0.84 19.63 -13.38
CA ASN A 118 2.22 19.91 -12.99
C ASN A 118 3.21 19.55 -14.11
N HIS A 119 3.02 18.40 -14.78
CA HIS A 119 3.84 18.02 -15.93
C HIS A 119 3.69 18.95 -17.13
N ARG A 120 2.48 19.45 -17.42
CA ARG A 120 2.23 20.42 -18.51
C ARG A 120 2.95 21.75 -18.27
N ARG A 121 2.89 22.31 -17.06
CA ARG A 121 3.58 23.57 -16.69
C ARG A 121 5.10 23.47 -16.77
N ARG A 122 5.67 22.29 -16.48
CA ARG A 122 7.11 22.03 -16.63
C ARG A 122 7.53 21.92 -18.10
N ARG A 123 6.67 21.43 -18.99
CA ARG A 123 6.95 21.35 -20.43
C ARG A 123 6.81 22.70 -21.14
N SER A 124 5.82 23.53 -20.80
CA SER A 124 5.70 24.87 -21.39
C SER A 124 6.88 25.79 -21.07
N LYS A 125 7.49 25.65 -19.88
CA LYS A 125 8.73 26.36 -19.51
C LYS A 125 9.97 25.94 -20.32
N LYS A 126 9.97 24.73 -20.91
CA LYS A 126 11.09 24.24 -21.74
C LYS A 126 10.98 24.66 -23.21
N GLY A 127 9.79 25.09 -23.66
CA GLY A 127 9.53 25.54 -25.03
C GLY A 127 9.68 27.05 -25.26
N LEU A 128 10.10 27.82 -24.24
CA LEU A 128 10.30 29.27 -24.32
C LEU A 128 11.79 29.69 -24.35
N ASN A 129 12.68 28.77 -24.71
CA ASN A 129 14.10 29.08 -25.01
C ASN A 129 14.36 28.83 -26.50
N LEU A 130 13.72 29.62 -27.36
CA LEU A 130 14.01 29.79 -28.79
C LEU A 130 13.95 31.29 -29.07
#